data_AF-A0A7V9M3S3-F1
#
_entry.id   AF-A0A7V9M3S3-F1
#
_cell.length_a   1.000
_cell.length_b   1.000
_cell.length_c   1.000
_cell.angle_alpha   90.00
_cell.angle_beta   90.00
_cell.angle_gamma   90.00
#
_symmetry.space_group_name_H-M   'P 1'
#
loop_
_entity.id
_entity.type
_entity.pdbx_description
1 polymer ?
#
loop_
_entity_poly.entity_id
_entity_poly.type
_entity_poly.pdbx_seq_one_letter_code
_entity_poly.pdbx_strand_id
1 'polypeptide(L)'
;FVVILEADIGKLLTYRKEILTKGKKLLRQRFQNIDEAVLWLNENLDTLVELTIVTDEFLSAKDRKRLNEAHSGIINIIPEIKNKTFTLNRQGNIDLSKSIEQLFIDYFHHIKAQSPDEAIIELFKEVLGAED
;
A
#
# COMPACT_ATOMS: atom_id res chain seq x y z
N PHE A 1 -17.52 22.75 -2.66
CA PHE A 1 -18.38 23.96 -2.66
C PHE A 1 -19.43 23.77 -1.59
N VAL A 2 -20.02 24.85 -1.09
CA VAL A 2 -21.24 24.79 -0.27
C VAL A 2 -22.41 25.37 -1.06
N VAL A 3 -23.61 24.93 -0.74
CA VAL A 3 -24.84 25.47 -1.33
C VAL A 3 -25.55 26.26 -0.24
N ILE A 4 -25.84 27.53 -0.54
CA ILE A 4 -26.64 28.38 0.33
C ILE A 4 -28.00 28.57 -0.33
N LEU A 5 -29.04 28.24 0.43
CA LEU A 5 -30.44 28.37 0.05
C LEU A 5 -31.08 29.39 0.98
N GLU A 6 -31.81 30.34 0.42
CA GLU A 6 -32.76 31.15 1.17
C GLU A 6 -34.15 30.80 0.66
N ALA A 7 -35.08 30.55 1.58
CA ALA A 7 -36.44 30.16 1.26
C ALA A 7 -37.41 30.77 2.26
N ASP A 8 -38.65 30.93 1.80
CA ASP A 8 -39.82 31.25 2.62
C ASP A 8 -40.84 30.10 2.47
N ILE A 9 -41.95 30.15 3.21
CA ILE A 9 -42.98 29.12 3.20
C ILE A 9 -43.46 28.84 1.76
N GLY A 10 -43.14 27.65 1.26
CA GLY A 10 -43.53 27.20 -0.08
C GLY A 10 -42.78 27.84 -1.25
N LYS A 11 -41.74 28.68 -1.01
CA LYS A 11 -41.01 29.36 -2.09
C LYS A 11 -39.50 29.43 -1.84
N LEU A 12 -38.73 28.97 -2.82
CA LEU A 12 -37.28 29.19 -2.86
C LEU A 12 -36.99 30.62 -3.33
N LEU A 13 -36.23 31.39 -2.55
CA LEU A 13 -35.87 32.78 -2.84
C LEU A 13 -34.54 32.85 -3.60
N THR A 14 -33.49 32.23 -3.06
CA THR A 14 -32.17 32.21 -3.69
C THR A 14 -31.49 30.86 -3.59
N TYR A 15 -30.67 30.59 -4.60
CA TYR A 15 -29.80 29.43 -4.70
C TYR A 15 -28.44 29.91 -5.16
N ARG A 16 -27.40 29.77 -4.32
CA ARG A 16 -26.03 30.07 -4.73
C ARG A 16 -25.06 29.00 -4.30
N LYS A 17 -24.07 28.74 -5.17
CA LYS A 17 -22.96 27.83 -4.91
C LYS A 17 -21.72 28.65 -4.59
N GLU A 18 -21.16 28.45 -3.41
CA GLU A 18 -19.90 29.08 -3.00
C GLU A 18 -18.77 28.04 -3.10
N ILE A 19 -17.76 28.32 -3.93
CA ILE A 19 -16.62 27.42 -4.12
C ILE A 19 -15.75 27.46 -2.85
N LEU A 20 -15.32 26.28 -2.40
CA LEU A 20 -14.38 26.18 -1.28
C LEU A 20 -12.98 26.54 -1.79
N THR A 21 -12.34 27.49 -1.13
CA THR A 21 -11.01 28.01 -1.51
C THR A 21 -9.88 27.52 -0.59
N LYS A 22 -10.22 26.83 0.51
CA LYS A 22 -9.28 26.31 1.51
C LYS A 22 -9.29 24.79 1.56
N GLY A 23 -8.17 24.22 2.00
CA GLY A 23 -7.92 22.78 2.11
C GLY A 23 -6.78 22.33 1.20
N LYS A 24 -6.05 21.28 1.59
CA LYS A 24 -5.00 20.70 0.76
C LYS A 24 -5.63 19.94 -0.41
N LYS A 25 -5.06 20.10 -1.60
CA LYS A 25 -5.48 19.35 -2.80
C LYS A 25 -5.01 17.91 -2.69
N LEU A 26 -5.84 16.96 -3.08
CA LEU A 26 -5.43 15.56 -3.28
C LEU A 26 -4.94 15.38 -4.71
N LEU A 27 -3.65 15.09 -4.85
CA LEU A 27 -2.99 14.77 -6.12
C LEU A 27 -2.77 13.27 -6.23
N ARG A 28 -3.06 12.72 -7.41
CA ARG A 28 -2.79 11.32 -7.75
C ARG A 28 -1.71 11.31 -8.79
N GLN A 29 -0.58 10.69 -8.49
CA GLN A 29 0.54 10.64 -9.42
C GLN A 29 1.10 9.24 -9.56
N ARG A 30 1.67 8.98 -10.72
CA ARG A 30 2.21 7.69 -11.10
C ARG A 30 3.61 7.86 -11.65
N PHE A 31 4.55 7.10 -11.11
CA PHE A 31 5.96 7.13 -11.53
C PHE A 31 6.46 5.73 -11.78
N GLN A 32 7.47 5.60 -12.64
CA GLN A 32 8.19 4.33 -12.83
C GLN A 32 9.57 4.35 -12.17
N ASN A 33 10.00 5.52 -11.70
CA ASN A 33 11.29 5.76 -11.09
C ASN A 33 11.09 6.41 -9.71
N ILE A 34 11.78 5.89 -8.69
CA ILE A 34 11.68 6.38 -7.31
C ILE A 34 12.27 7.78 -7.17
N ASP A 35 13.40 8.06 -7.81
CA ASP A 35 14.09 9.34 -7.70
C ASP A 35 13.27 10.47 -8.35
N GLU A 36 12.62 10.19 -9.48
CA GLU A 36 11.66 11.12 -10.11
C GLU A 36 10.45 11.39 -9.20
N ALA A 37 9.91 10.34 -8.56
CA ALA A 37 8.83 10.48 -7.61
C ALA A 37 9.25 11.36 -6.42
N VAL A 38 10.44 11.12 -5.85
CA VAL A 38 10.98 11.92 -4.74
C VAL A 38 11.17 13.37 -5.14
N LEU A 39 11.68 13.65 -6.34
CA LEU A 39 11.85 15.02 -6.83
C LEU A 39 10.50 15.72 -6.91
N TRP A 40 9.52 15.10 -7.55
CA TRP A 40 8.18 15.66 -7.71
C TRP A 40 7.49 15.89 -6.36
N LEU A 41 7.66 14.96 -5.42
CA LEU A 41 7.14 15.10 -4.05
C LEU A 41 7.70 16.34 -3.35
N ASN A 42 9.01 16.61 -3.47
CA ASN A 42 9.63 17.80 -2.89
C ASN A 42 9.14 19.12 -3.50
N GLU A 43 8.66 19.10 -4.75
CA GLU A 43 8.10 20.29 -5.42
C GLU A 43 6.64 20.57 -5.00
N ASN A 44 5.95 19.61 -4.38
CA ASN A 44 4.50 19.66 -4.16
C ASN A 44 4.10 19.60 -2.66
N LEU A 45 4.90 20.17 -1.76
CA LEU A 45 4.78 20.04 -0.29
C LEU A 45 3.43 20.40 0.34
N ASP A 46 2.67 21.33 -0.25
CA ASP A 46 1.37 21.76 0.29
C ASP A 46 0.18 20.96 -0.27
N THR A 47 0.37 19.65 -0.47
CA THR A 47 -0.66 18.78 -1.04
C THR A 47 -0.86 17.52 -0.21
N LEU A 48 -1.94 16.80 -0.50
CA LEU A 48 -2.10 15.40 -0.14
C LEU A 48 -1.80 14.56 -1.38
N VAL A 49 -1.11 13.44 -1.22
CA VAL A 49 -0.62 12.66 -2.38
C VAL A 49 -0.99 11.18 -2.24
N GLU A 50 -1.64 10.63 -3.26
CA GLU A 50 -1.74 9.20 -3.51
C GLU A 50 -0.77 8.84 -4.63
N LEU A 51 0.20 8.00 -4.32
CA LEU A 51 1.33 7.74 -5.20
C LEU A 51 1.26 6.32 -5.74
N THR A 52 1.28 6.15 -7.05
CA THR A 52 1.48 4.85 -7.68
C THR A 52 2.93 4.73 -8.15
N ILE A 53 3.65 3.73 -7.68
CA ILE A 53 5.00 3.42 -8.17
C ILE A 53 4.94 2.16 -9.00
N VAL A 54 5.39 2.27 -10.25
CA VAL A 54 5.43 1.20 -11.21
C VAL A 54 6.81 0.56 -11.21
N THR A 55 6.94 -0.64 -10.66
CA THR A 55 8.21 -1.37 -10.55
C THR A 55 8.10 -2.78 -11.12
N ASP A 56 9.24 -3.43 -11.36
CA ASP A 56 9.27 -4.86 -11.71
C ASP A 56 9.21 -5.76 -10.46
N GLU A 57 9.71 -5.25 -9.34
CA GLU A 57 9.74 -5.91 -8.03
C GLU A 57 8.86 -5.19 -7.00
N PHE A 58 8.63 -5.80 -5.84
CA PHE A 58 7.96 -5.12 -4.74
C PHE A 58 8.76 -3.91 -4.24
N LEU A 59 8.04 -2.85 -3.84
CA LEU A 59 8.66 -1.66 -3.29
C LEU A 59 9.42 -1.98 -1.99
N SER A 60 10.72 -1.71 -1.97
CA SER A 60 11.56 -2.00 -0.80
C SER A 60 11.18 -1.10 0.39
N ALA A 61 11.45 -1.58 1.62
CA ALA A 61 11.25 -0.77 2.83
C ALA A 61 12.09 0.52 2.81
N LYS A 62 13.28 0.48 2.19
CA LYS A 62 14.16 1.63 2.02
C LYS A 62 13.53 2.68 1.10
N ASP A 63 12.98 2.28 -0.04
CA ASP A 63 12.34 3.21 -0.97
C ASP A 63 11.03 3.76 -0.41
N ARG A 64 10.26 2.92 0.29
CA ARG A 64 9.07 3.37 1.01
C ARG A 64 9.42 4.42 2.06
N LYS A 65 10.52 4.23 2.79
CA LYS A 65 11.01 5.23 3.75
C LYS A 65 11.41 6.53 3.04
N ARG A 66 12.19 6.47 1.96
CA ARG A 66 12.60 7.66 1.18
C ARG A 66 11.40 8.47 0.68
N LEU A 67 10.36 7.81 0.16
CA LEU A 67 9.15 8.48 -0.33
C LEU A 67 8.41 9.21 0.80
N ASN A 68 8.24 8.56 1.96
CA ASN A 68 7.57 9.18 3.11
C ASN A 68 8.38 10.32 3.72
N GLU A 69 9.71 10.23 3.72
CA GLU A 69 10.60 11.31 4.17
C GLU A 69 10.55 12.52 3.24
N ALA A 70 10.35 12.31 1.93
CA ALA A 70 10.27 13.40 0.96
C ALA A 70 9.00 14.25 1.09
N HIS A 71 7.89 13.69 1.61
CA HIS A 71 6.63 14.42 1.66
C HIS A 71 5.68 13.90 2.75
N SER A 72 5.40 14.75 3.73
CA SER A 72 4.56 14.41 4.89
C SER A 72 3.06 14.25 4.57
N GLY A 73 2.62 14.73 3.40
CA GLY A 73 1.22 14.65 2.95
C GLY A 73 0.88 13.40 2.14
N ILE A 74 1.75 12.38 2.08
CA ILE A 74 1.42 11.13 1.39
C ILE A 74 0.33 10.40 2.18
N ILE A 75 -0.80 10.14 1.53
CA ILE A 75 -1.92 9.39 2.13
C ILE A 75 -1.79 7.89 1.88
N ASN A 76 -1.25 7.49 0.72
CA ASN A 76 -1.08 6.10 0.35
C ASN A 76 -0.01 5.94 -0.75
N ILE A 77 0.67 4.80 -0.75
CA ILE A 77 1.61 4.39 -1.81
C ILE A 77 1.14 3.04 -2.35
N ILE A 78 0.77 3.02 -3.63
CA ILE A 78 0.25 1.87 -4.36
C ILE A 78 1.36 1.32 -5.25
N PRO A 79 2.00 0.19 -4.91
CA PRO A 79 2.91 -0.47 -5.83
C PRO A 79 2.13 -1.08 -7.00
N GLU A 80 2.58 -0.86 -8.23
CA GLU A 80 2.02 -1.45 -9.44
C GLU A 80 3.11 -2.21 -10.20
N ILE A 81 2.95 -3.51 -10.39
CA ILE A 81 3.98 -4.32 -11.03
C ILE A 81 3.75 -4.35 -12.55
N LYS A 82 4.76 -3.99 -13.35
CA LYS A 82 4.65 -3.84 -14.84
C LYS A 82 4.15 -5.09 -15.55
N ASN A 83 4.44 -6.26 -14.99
CA ASN A 83 3.94 -7.52 -15.50
C ASN A 83 2.60 -7.86 -14.83
N LYS A 84 1.49 -7.64 -15.56
CA LYS A 84 0.18 -8.25 -15.27
C LYS A 84 0.16 -9.77 -15.45
N THR A 85 1.31 -10.40 -15.65
CA THR A 85 1.58 -11.81 -15.31
C THR A 85 2.09 -11.98 -13.89
N PHE A 86 1.88 -11.01 -13.00
CA PHE A 86 1.45 -11.34 -11.65
C PHE A 86 0.04 -11.90 -11.77
N THR A 87 -0.01 -13.17 -12.15
CA THR A 87 -1.05 -14.05 -11.68
C THR A 87 -1.38 -13.65 -10.24
N LEU A 88 -2.65 -13.40 -9.97
CA LEU A 88 -3.19 -13.60 -8.63
C LEU A 88 -2.90 -15.04 -8.11
N ASN A 89 -2.33 -15.93 -8.93
CA ASN A 89 -1.54 -17.08 -8.50
C ASN A 89 -0.09 -16.69 -8.20
N ARG A 90 0.17 -16.11 -7.03
CA ARG A 90 1.20 -16.64 -6.12
C ARG A 90 0.74 -16.54 -4.66
N GLN A 91 -0.46 -17.08 -4.37
CA GLN A 91 -0.41 -18.30 -3.55
C GLN A 91 0.55 -19.20 -4.33
N GLY A 92 1.86 -19.18 -4.00
CA GLY A 92 2.78 -20.11 -4.64
C GLY A 92 2.13 -21.45 -4.42
N ASN A 93 1.62 -22.07 -5.49
CA ASN A 93 0.59 -23.11 -5.47
C ASN A 93 0.85 -23.94 -4.21
N ILE A 94 0.12 -23.62 -3.12
CA ILE A 94 0.50 -24.17 -1.82
C ILE A 94 0.14 -25.61 -2.03
N ASP A 95 1.16 -26.44 -2.20
CA ASP A 95 0.94 -27.83 -2.48
C ASP A 95 0.45 -28.41 -1.16
N LEU A 96 -0.88 -28.42 -0.98
CA LEU A 96 -1.55 -28.91 0.20
C LEU A 96 -1.36 -30.43 0.36
N SER A 97 -0.72 -31.10 -0.61
CA SER A 97 -0.22 -32.47 -0.44
C SER A 97 1.08 -32.55 0.38
N LYS A 98 1.80 -31.43 0.55
CA LYS A 98 2.98 -31.34 1.43
C LYS A 98 2.56 -31.38 2.90
N SER A 99 3.45 -31.90 3.74
CA SER A 99 3.25 -31.85 5.19
C SER A 99 3.27 -30.41 5.71
N ILE A 100 2.60 -30.18 6.84
CA ILE A 100 2.58 -28.88 7.54
C ILE A 100 3.99 -28.33 7.81
N GLU A 101 4.95 -29.22 8.09
CA GLU A 101 6.37 -28.87 8.29
C GLU A 101 7.02 -28.32 7.01
N GLN A 102 6.76 -28.94 5.86
CA GLN A 102 7.31 -28.48 4.58
C GLN A 102 6.72 -27.13 4.16
N LEU A 103 5.43 -26.92 4.44
CA LEU A 103 4.79 -25.62 4.22
C LEU A 103 5.40 -24.53 5.12
N PHE A 104 5.73 -24.87 6.37
CA PHE A 104 6.42 -23.95 7.28
C PHE A 104 7.84 -23.60 6.80
N ILE A 105 8.61 -24.58 6.31
CA ILE A 105 9.96 -24.34 5.76
C ILE A 105 9.89 -23.43 4.53
N ASP A 106 8.97 -23.71 3.60
CA ASP A 106 8.75 -22.90 2.40
C ASP A 106 8.40 -21.45 2.76
N TYR A 107 7.54 -21.26 3.77
CA TYR A 107 7.18 -19.95 4.31
C TYR A 107 8.37 -19.25 4.98
N PHE A 108 9.12 -19.96 5.82
CA PHE A 108 10.26 -19.42 6.55
C PHE A 108 11.35 -18.93 5.57
N HIS A 109 11.65 -19.72 4.54
CA HIS A 109 12.58 -19.35 3.48
C HIS A 109 12.08 -18.14 2.68
N HIS A 110 10.77 -18.07 2.39
CA HIS A 110 10.18 -16.93 1.67
C HIS A 110 10.33 -15.60 2.45
N ILE A 111 10.19 -15.62 3.77
CA ILE A 111 10.26 -14.40 4.59
C ILE A 111 11.70 -14.04 4.98
N LYS A 112 12.54 -15.03 5.28
CA LYS A 112 13.88 -14.81 5.84
C LYS A 112 15.02 -14.98 4.83
N ALA A 113 14.74 -15.45 3.62
CA ALA A 113 15.73 -15.86 2.62
C ALA A 113 16.78 -16.84 3.18
N GLN A 114 16.42 -17.59 4.22
CA GLN A 114 17.24 -18.55 4.95
C GLN A 114 16.36 -19.73 5.37
N SER A 115 16.93 -20.93 5.47
CA SER A 115 16.23 -22.10 6.01
C SER A 115 16.15 -22.03 7.53
N PRO A 116 15.05 -22.52 8.16
CA PRO A 116 14.98 -22.61 9.61
C PRO A 116 16.04 -23.61 10.11
N ASP A 117 16.62 -23.32 11.26
CA ASP A 117 17.50 -24.27 11.95
C ASP A 117 16.69 -25.36 12.67
N GLU A 118 17.40 -26.37 13.16
CA GLU A 118 16.78 -27.52 13.82
C GLU A 118 15.99 -27.12 15.07
N ALA A 119 16.48 -26.14 15.83
CA ALA A 119 15.81 -25.62 17.02
C ALA A 119 14.47 -24.93 16.69
N ILE A 120 14.40 -24.18 15.58
CA ILE A 120 13.16 -23.55 15.10
C ILE A 120 12.16 -24.59 14.62
N ILE A 121 12.62 -25.67 13.98
CA ILE A 121 11.76 -26.78 13.55
C ILE A 121 11.21 -27.55 14.75
N GLU A 122 12.04 -27.81 15.77
CA GLU A 122 11.61 -28.44 17.01
C GLU A 122 10.57 -27.60 17.76
N LEU A 123 10.80 -26.29 17.88
CA LEU A 123 9.84 -25.37 18.48
C LEU A 123 8.50 -25.36 17.74
N PHE A 124 8.54 -25.40 16.40
CA PHE A 124 7.32 -25.49 15.59
C PHE A 124 6.54 -26.78 15.86
N LYS A 125 7.24 -27.92 15.95
CA LYS A 125 6.63 -29.22 16.30
C LYS A 125 6.04 -29.22 17.71
N GLU A 126 6.73 -28.61 18.67
CA GLU A 126 6.24 -28.48 20.05
C GLU A 126 4.93 -27.69 20.10
N VAL A 127 4.84 -26.57 19.38
CA VAL A 127 3.62 -25.76 19.31
C VAL A 127 2.46 -26.55 18.68
N LEU A 128 2.71 -27.35 17.65
CA LEU A 128 1.68 -28.20 17.04
C LEU A 128 1.24 -29.34 17.96
N GLY A 129 2.17 -29.93 18.73
CA GLY A 129 1.87 -31.00 19.69
C GLY A 129 1.30 -30.52 21.01
N ALA A 130 1.40 -29.22 21.31
CA ALA A 130 0.83 -28.59 22.50
C ALA A 130 -0.66 -28.20 22.35
N GLU A 131 -1.26 -28.43 21.18
CA GLU A 131 -2.70 -28.22 20.92
C GLU A 131 -3.60 -29.44 21.21
N ASP A 132 -3.07 -30.49 21.88
CA ASP A 132 -3.85 -31.64 22.39
C ASP A 132 -4.09 -31.59 23.91
#